data_AF-A0A9E5RHH9-F1
#
_entry.id   AF-A0A9E5RHH9-F1
#
_cell.length_a   1.000
_cell.length_b   1.000
_cell.length_c   1.000
_cell.angle_alpha   90.00
_cell.angle_beta   90.00
_cell.angle_gamma   90.00
#
_symmetry.space_group_name_H-M   'P 1'
#
loop_
_entity.id
_entity.type
_entity.pdbx_description
1 polymer ?
#
loop_
_entity_poly.entity_id
_entity_poly.type
_entity_poly.pdbx_seq_one_letter_code
_entity_poly.pdbx_strand_id
1 'polypeptide(L)'
;MEPLTATVIATLIATKAFEKTGDKLGDSVWALVSKFLNALRRKDQATAAAIETVAKSPELAEQQPKDYGVATLVTKVEAAARDDAEIQQAAQEIQTAVQARTGAIAT
;
A
#
# COMPACT_ATOMS: atom_id res chain seq x y z
N MET A 1 13.89 6.93 -9.68
CA MET A 1 12.80 7.28 -8.75
C MET A 1 11.91 6.07 -8.70
N GLU A 2 11.76 5.44 -7.54
CA GLU A 2 10.73 4.40 -7.37
C GLU A 2 9.37 5.04 -7.64
N PRO A 3 8.46 4.37 -8.38
CA PRO A 3 7.12 4.89 -8.54
C PRO A 3 6.49 5.01 -7.16
N LEU A 4 5.82 6.14 -6.90
CA LEU A 4 5.09 6.43 -5.65
C LEU A 4 4.33 5.20 -5.12
N THR A 5 3.73 4.47 -6.06
CA THR A 5 2.93 3.28 -5.90
C THR A 5 3.72 2.08 -5.36
N ALA A 6 5.00 1.91 -5.72
CA ALA A 6 5.83 0.82 -5.20
C ALA A 6 6.10 0.97 -3.71
N THR A 7 6.48 2.16 -3.26
CA THR A 7 6.69 2.44 -1.83
C THR A 7 5.39 2.24 -1.04
N VAL A 8 4.25 2.71 -1.57
CA VAL A 8 2.94 2.55 -0.93
C VAL A 8 2.55 1.08 -0.84
N ILE A 9 2.68 0.31 -1.92
CA ILE A 9 2.33 -1.12 -1.91
C ILE A 9 3.25 -1.91 -0.97
N ALA A 10 4.56 -1.68 -1.02
CA ALA A 10 5.50 -2.28 -0.08
C ALA A 10 5.15 -1.93 1.37
N THR A 11 4.78 -0.67 1.64
CA THR A 11 4.30 -0.22 2.95
C THR A 11 3.03 -0.96 3.36
N LEU A 12 2.03 -1.07 2.49
CA LEU A 12 0.77 -1.77 2.78
C LEU A 12 0.98 -3.24 3.12
N ILE A 13 1.84 -3.92 2.36
CA ILE A 13 2.16 -5.32 2.56
C ILE A 13 2.93 -5.52 3.88
N ALA A 14 3.94 -4.70 4.12
CA ALA A 14 4.68 -4.73 5.37
C ALA A 14 3.77 -4.45 6.57
N THR A 15 2.88 -3.46 6.48
CA THR A 15 2.18 -2.92 7.66
C THR A 15 0.99 -3.76 8.11
N LYS A 16 0.27 -4.42 7.20
CA LYS A 16 -0.73 -5.44 7.60
C LYS A 16 -0.09 -6.63 8.30
N ALA A 17 1.11 -7.06 7.88
CA ALA A 17 1.85 -8.12 8.57
C ALA A 17 2.22 -7.70 10.01
N PHE A 18 2.36 -6.39 10.27
CA PHE A 18 2.63 -5.82 11.59
C PHE A 18 1.39 -5.58 12.47
N GLU A 19 0.15 -5.72 11.97
CA GLU A 19 -1.07 -5.62 12.82
C GLU A 19 -1.07 -6.61 14.00
N LYS A 20 -0.28 -7.70 13.92
CA LYS A 20 -0.06 -8.66 15.02
C LYS A 20 1.08 -8.33 15.98
N THR A 21 1.98 -7.42 15.62
CA THR A 21 3.25 -7.18 16.35
C THR A 21 3.29 -5.77 16.95
N GLY A 22 2.17 -5.22 17.44
CA GLY A 22 2.14 -4.08 18.38
C GLY A 22 2.69 -2.71 17.94
N ASP A 23 3.53 -2.64 16.91
CA ASP A 23 4.12 -1.43 16.36
C ASP A 23 3.11 -0.84 15.38
N LYS A 24 2.09 -0.20 15.96
CA LYS A 24 1.10 0.52 15.17
C LYS A 24 1.85 1.63 14.46
N LEU A 25 1.96 1.53 13.13
CA LEU A 25 1.90 2.73 12.31
C LEU A 25 0.81 3.61 12.93
N GLY A 26 1.19 4.78 13.45
CA GLY A 26 0.26 5.56 14.27
C GLY A 26 -1.04 5.83 13.51
N ASP A 27 -2.15 5.93 14.24
CA ASP A 27 -3.53 5.98 13.71
C ASP A 27 -3.72 6.82 12.44
N SER A 28 -2.99 7.93 12.30
CA SER A 28 -2.99 8.77 11.10
C SER A 28 -2.57 8.03 9.82
N VAL A 29 -1.51 7.21 9.83
CA VAL A 29 -1.08 6.46 8.64
C VAL A 29 -2.10 5.37 8.33
N TRP A 30 -2.70 4.77 9.35
CA TRP A 30 -3.70 3.72 9.17
C TRP A 30 -5.01 4.22 8.57
N ALA A 31 -5.41 5.44 8.94
CA ALA A 31 -6.51 6.14 8.29
C ALA A 31 -6.24 6.38 6.79
N LEU A 32 -5.00 6.77 6.44
CA LEU A 32 -4.61 7.00 5.05
C LEU A 32 -4.56 5.70 4.24
N VAL A 33 -4.03 4.62 4.81
CA VAL A 33 -4.07 3.27 4.22
C VAL A 33 -5.51 2.82 3.97
N SER A 34 -6.39 3.02 4.94
CA SER A 34 -7.81 2.67 4.82
C SER A 34 -8.51 3.48 3.73
N LYS A 35 -8.22 4.79 3.65
CA LYS A 35 -8.71 5.68 2.59
C LYS A 35 -8.25 5.20 1.22
N PHE A 36 -6.95 4.92 1.06
CA PHE A 36 -6.37 4.42 -0.19
C PHE A 36 -7.01 3.09 -0.63
N LEU A 37 -7.09 2.10 0.27
CA LEU A 37 -7.71 0.81 -0.06
C LEU A 37 -9.19 0.96 -0.42
N ASN A 38 -9.92 1.87 0.25
CA ASN A 38 -11.32 2.10 -0.08
C ASN A 38 -11.50 2.81 -1.43
N ALA A 39 -10.63 3.78 -1.76
CA ALA A 39 -10.60 4.42 -3.07
C ALA A 39 -10.30 3.39 -4.17
N LEU A 40 -9.23 2.62 -3.99
CA LEU A 40 -8.83 1.56 -4.88
C LEU A 40 -9.93 0.52 -5.05
N ARG A 41 -10.62 0.11 -3.98
CA ARG A 41 -11.70 -0.89 -4.05
C ARG A 41 -12.90 -0.42 -4.87
N ARG A 42 -13.20 0.88 -4.89
CA ARG A 42 -14.25 1.45 -5.75
C ARG A 42 -13.87 1.43 -7.23
N LYS A 43 -12.57 1.57 -7.53
CA LYS A 43 -12.04 1.60 -8.90
C LYS A 43 -11.72 0.19 -9.44
N ASP A 44 -11.08 -0.62 -8.62
CA ASP A 44 -10.62 -1.97 -8.88
C ASP A 44 -10.65 -2.79 -7.56
N GLN A 45 -11.81 -3.41 -7.33
CA GLN A 45 -12.04 -4.27 -6.17
C GLN A 45 -11.08 -5.46 -6.11
N ALA A 46 -10.69 -6.03 -7.26
CA ALA A 46 -9.83 -7.20 -7.29
C ALA A 46 -8.41 -6.87 -6.84
N THR A 47 -7.88 -5.73 -7.28
CA THR A 47 -6.55 -5.28 -6.87
C THR A 47 -6.49 -4.92 -5.38
N ALA A 48 -7.51 -4.23 -4.86
CA ALA A 48 -7.60 -3.95 -3.42
C ALA A 48 -7.61 -5.24 -2.58
N ALA A 49 -8.44 -6.22 -2.97
CA ALA A 49 -8.51 -7.51 -2.28
C ALA A 49 -7.20 -8.31 -2.38
N ALA A 50 -6.51 -8.26 -3.52
CA ALA A 50 -5.22 -8.92 -3.69
C ALA A 50 -4.15 -8.32 -2.78
N ILE A 51 -4.11 -6.99 -2.64
CA ILE A 51 -3.23 -6.30 -1.69
C ILE A 51 -3.54 -6.75 -0.26
N GLU A 52 -4.81 -6.72 0.16
CA GLU A 52 -5.18 -7.16 1.51
C GLU A 52 -4.84 -8.63 1.78
N THR A 53 -4.96 -9.49 0.77
CA THR A 53 -4.65 -10.91 0.86
C THR A 53 -3.14 -11.13 1.02
N VAL A 54 -2.32 -10.55 0.15
CA VAL A 54 -0.86 -10.70 0.25
C VAL A 54 -0.31 -10.05 1.51
N ALA A 55 -0.95 -9.00 2.01
CA ALA A 55 -0.52 -8.34 3.22
C ALA A 55 -0.82 -9.17 4.50
N LYS A 56 -1.75 -10.13 4.42
CA LYS A 56 -1.98 -11.16 5.46
C LYS A 56 -1.10 -12.41 5.27
N SER A 57 -0.75 -12.71 4.02
CA SER A 57 0.00 -13.89 3.59
C SER A 57 1.10 -13.47 2.62
N PRO A 58 2.21 -12.90 3.11
CA PRO A 58 3.26 -12.33 2.26
C PRO A 58 3.94 -13.36 1.38
N GLU A 59 3.96 -14.64 1.79
CA GLU A 59 4.48 -15.73 0.96
C GLU A 59 3.77 -15.87 -0.40
N LEU A 60 2.53 -15.37 -0.53
CA LEU A 60 1.79 -15.38 -1.80
C LEU A 60 2.46 -14.50 -2.86
N ALA A 61 3.18 -13.44 -2.46
CA ALA A 61 3.91 -12.61 -3.40
C ALA A 61 4.97 -13.42 -4.18
N GLU A 62 5.57 -14.42 -3.54
CA GLU A 62 6.59 -15.29 -4.12
C GLU A 62 5.99 -16.55 -4.75
N GLN A 63 4.97 -17.15 -4.12
CA GLN A 63 4.33 -18.38 -4.61
C GLN A 63 3.41 -18.13 -5.82
N GLN A 64 2.78 -16.95 -5.88
CA GLN A 64 1.79 -16.58 -6.90
C GLN A 64 2.07 -15.16 -7.43
N PRO A 65 3.26 -14.90 -8.00
CA PRO A 65 3.71 -13.56 -8.36
C PRO A 65 2.87 -12.90 -9.46
N LYS A 66 2.17 -13.68 -10.29
CA LYS A 66 1.27 -13.19 -11.34
C LYS A 66 0.04 -12.48 -10.77
N ASP A 67 -0.38 -12.85 -9.57
CA ASP A 67 -1.61 -12.34 -8.95
C ASP A 67 -1.30 -11.41 -7.76
N TYR A 68 -0.29 -11.78 -6.97
CA TYR A 68 0.05 -11.14 -5.69
C TYR A 68 1.46 -10.55 -5.65
N GLY A 69 2.26 -10.73 -6.70
CA GLY A 69 3.62 -10.19 -6.74
C GLY A 69 3.61 -8.66 -6.62
N VAL A 70 4.57 -8.11 -5.87
CA VAL A 70 4.65 -6.66 -5.61
C VAL A 70 4.65 -5.87 -6.92
N ALA A 71 5.46 -6.27 -7.91
CA ALA A 71 5.50 -5.60 -9.21
C ALA A 71 4.15 -5.66 -9.97
N THR A 72 3.44 -6.78 -9.87
CA THR A 72 2.11 -6.96 -10.45
C THR A 72 1.11 -6.01 -9.80
N LEU A 73 1.07 -5.97 -8.46
CA LEU A 73 0.16 -5.11 -7.71
C LEU A 73 0.47 -3.63 -7.95
N VAL A 74 1.74 -3.25 -8.02
CA VAL A 74 2.17 -1.90 -8.39
C VAL A 74 1.62 -1.52 -9.75
N THR A 75 1.80 -2.37 -10.76
CA THR A 75 1.30 -2.11 -12.13
C THR A 75 -0.21 -1.91 -12.15
N LYS A 76 -0.96 -2.76 -11.42
CA LYS A 76 -2.42 -2.66 -11.32
C LYS A 76 -2.87 -1.38 -10.64
N VAL A 77 -2.22 -1.00 -9.54
CA VAL A 77 -2.53 0.26 -8.85
C VAL A 77 -2.14 1.46 -9.69
N GLU A 78 -1.00 1.45 -10.38
CA GLU A 78 -0.63 2.53 -11.30
C GLU A 78 -1.66 2.70 -12.42
N ALA A 79 -2.18 1.59 -12.95
CA ALA A 79 -3.28 1.64 -13.92
C ALA A 79 -4.55 2.26 -13.31
N ALA A 80 -4.93 1.88 -12.09
CA ALA A 80 -6.09 2.46 -11.41
C ALA A 80 -5.90 3.95 -11.08
N ALA A 81 -4.68 4.35 -10.70
CA ALA A 81 -4.34 5.71 -10.32
C ALA A 81 -4.21 6.68 -11.50
N ARG A 82 -3.96 6.19 -12.73
CA ARG A 82 -3.84 7.06 -13.91
C ARG A 82 -5.06 7.95 -14.14
N ASP A 83 -6.25 7.42 -13.85
CA ASP A 83 -7.53 8.09 -14.09
C ASP A 83 -8.30 8.36 -12.78
N ASP A 84 -7.62 8.30 -11.63
CA ASP A 84 -8.24 8.48 -10.32
C ASP A 84 -7.36 9.32 -9.39
N ALA A 85 -7.70 10.61 -9.31
CA ALA A 85 -6.99 11.58 -8.49
C ALA A 85 -7.07 11.26 -7.00
N GLU A 86 -8.12 10.57 -6.53
CA GLU A 86 -8.24 10.19 -5.12
C GLU A 86 -7.22 9.11 -4.76
N ILE A 87 -7.01 8.12 -5.65
CA ILE A 87 -6.00 7.08 -5.47
C ILE A 87 -4.60 7.69 -5.49
N GLN A 88 -4.33 8.61 -6.43
CA GLN A 88 -3.05 9.32 -6.49
C GLN A 88 -2.77 10.13 -5.22
N GLN A 89 -3.75 10.91 -4.77
CA GLN A 89 -3.62 11.73 -3.57
C GLN A 89 -3.41 10.86 -2.33
N ALA A 90 -4.21 9.81 -2.15
CA ALA A 90 -4.07 8.92 -0.99
C ALA A 90 -2.72 8.20 -0.97
N ALA A 91 -2.20 7.78 -2.12
CA ALA A 91 -0.86 7.19 -2.23
C ALA A 91 0.23 8.21 -1.85
N GLN A 92 0.10 9.47 -2.27
CA GLN A 92 1.03 10.54 -1.92
C GLN A 92 1.02 10.83 -0.42
N GLU A 93 -0.17 10.92 0.18
CA GLU A 93 -0.36 11.13 1.62
C GLU A 93 0.30 10.02 2.44
N ILE A 94 0.14 8.75 2.03
CA ILE A 94 0.81 7.61 2.68
C ILE A 94 2.33 7.75 2.59
N GLN A 95 2.87 8.02 1.40
CA GLN A 95 4.31 8.16 1.20
C GLN A 95 4.88 9.28 2.08
N THR A 96 4.24 10.45 2.10
CA THR A 96 4.66 11.58 2.94
C THR A 96 4.59 11.24 4.43
N ALA A 97 3.54 10.55 4.88
CA ALA A 97 3.39 10.18 6.28
C ALA A 97 4.42 9.13 6.74
N VAL A 98 4.80 8.20 5.85
CA VAL A 98 5.90 7.24 6.09
C VAL A 98 7.24 7.98 6.15
N GLN A 99 7.55 8.81 5.16
CA GLN A 99 8.81 9.57 5.11
C GLN A 99 8.97 10.50 6.32
N ALA A 100 7.91 11.18 6.76
CA ALA A 100 7.96 12.04 7.94
C ALA A 100 8.35 11.28 9.22
N ARG A 101 8.04 9.99 9.32
CA ARG A 101 8.46 9.14 10.44
C ARG A 101 9.90 8.65 10.27
N THR A 102 10.28 8.22 9.07
CA THR A 102 11.65 7.73 8.80
C THR A 102 12.68 8.86 8.77
N GLY A 103 12.28 10.11 8.52
CA GLY A 103 13.12 11.29 8.64
C GLY A 103 13.34 11.76 10.08
N ALA A 104 12.45 11.40 11.01
CA ALA A 104 12.54 11.77 12.43
C ALA A 104 13.54 10.91 13.23
N ILE A 105 14.06 9.83 12.65
CA ILE A 105 15.08 8.95 13.26
C ILE A 105 16.52 9.32 12.86
N ALA A 106 16.72 10.42 12.11
CA ALA A 106 18.03 10.86 11.62
C ALA A 106 18.48 12.24 12.17
N THR A 107 17.98 12.66 13.34
CA THR A 107 18.42 13.89 14.04
C THR A 107 18.81 13.62 15.47
#